data_AF-A0A352TCW0-F1
#
_entry.id   AF-A0A352TCW0-F1
#
_cell.length_a   1.000
_cell.length_b   1.000
_cell.length_c   1.000
_cell.angle_alpha   90.00
_cell.angle_beta   90.00
_cell.angle_gamma   90.00
#
_symmetry.space_group_name_H-M   'P 1'
#
loop_
_entity.id
_entity.type
_entity.pdbx_description
1 polymer ?
#
loop_
_entity_poly.entity_id
_entity_poly.type
_entity_poly.pdbx_seq_one_letter_code
_entity_poly.pdbx_strand_id
1 'polypeptide(L)'
;MKLDAQFTAKNNALFFLDGRPLSLDSCPCIDALSCTGDALPQGDAPLCIVRLPWAQVGMDEESYNEEFLAQLRDWLKMLENKKQYALMLPVSDAAVSDAQKDDFCASMNHAARRIKDCTSVVGFAIPQGFSTSDAESFMALLAKKHGHYVYFSQDEGLLSQNAQVVKY
;
A
#
# COMPACT_ATOMS: atom_id res chain seq x y z
N MET A 1 12.41 9.81 -11.16
CA MET A 1 12.77 8.43 -11.56
C MET A 1 11.51 7.58 -11.55
N LYS A 2 11.30 6.74 -12.56
CA LYS A 2 10.23 5.73 -12.57
C LYS A 2 10.87 4.47 -11.98
N LEU A 3 10.30 3.90 -10.92
CA LEU A 3 10.76 2.62 -10.40
C LEU A 3 10.31 1.51 -11.34
N ASP A 4 11.20 0.56 -11.58
CA ASP A 4 10.87 -0.68 -12.29
C ASP A 4 10.10 -1.61 -11.36
N ALA A 5 9.23 -2.43 -11.94
CA ALA A 5 8.51 -3.46 -11.20
C ALA A 5 9.50 -4.47 -10.61
N GLN A 6 9.26 -4.87 -9.37
CA GLN A 6 10.00 -5.95 -8.69
C GLN A 6 9.11 -7.14 -8.35
N PHE A 7 7.79 -6.93 -8.41
CA PHE A 7 6.78 -7.88 -8.00
C PHE A 7 5.75 -8.06 -9.10
N THR A 8 5.09 -9.20 -9.07
CA THR A 8 3.95 -9.51 -9.92
C THR A 8 2.92 -10.32 -9.13
N ALA A 9 1.66 -10.20 -9.54
CA ALA A 9 0.55 -10.93 -8.98
C ALA A 9 0.10 -12.01 -9.96
N LYS A 10 -0.12 -13.23 -9.45
CA LYS A 10 -0.69 -14.31 -10.25
C LYS A 10 -1.53 -15.21 -9.36
N ASN A 11 -2.76 -15.49 -9.79
CA ASN A 11 -3.69 -16.38 -9.08
C ASN A 11 -3.83 -15.97 -7.60
N ASN A 12 -4.01 -14.67 -7.36
CA ASN A 12 -4.13 -14.07 -6.03
C ASN A 12 -2.91 -14.26 -5.09
N ALA A 13 -1.74 -14.63 -5.62
CA ALA A 13 -0.50 -14.74 -4.87
C ALA A 13 0.57 -13.77 -5.39
N LEU A 14 1.49 -13.37 -4.50
CA LEU A 14 2.58 -12.44 -4.78
C LEU A 14 3.87 -13.19 -5.14
N PHE A 15 4.55 -12.70 -6.17
CA PHE A 15 5.83 -13.24 -6.62
C PHE A 15 6.83 -12.12 -6.89
N PHE A 16 8.10 -12.40 -6.68
CA PHE A 16 9.17 -11.63 -7.32
C PHE A 16 9.14 -11.85 -8.84
N LEU A 17 9.71 -10.92 -9.62
CA LEU A 17 9.79 -11.08 -11.08
C LEU A 17 10.61 -12.31 -11.53
N ASP A 18 11.47 -12.84 -10.67
CA ASP A 18 12.20 -14.09 -10.92
C ASP A 18 11.36 -15.36 -10.68
N GLY A 19 10.09 -15.21 -10.29
CA GLY A 19 9.15 -16.29 -10.06
C GLY A 19 9.15 -16.87 -8.65
N ARG A 20 10.02 -16.40 -7.75
CA ARG A 20 9.99 -16.83 -6.33
C ARG A 20 8.72 -16.30 -5.65
N PRO A 21 7.96 -17.15 -4.92
CA PRO A 21 6.80 -16.69 -4.18
C PRO A 21 7.22 -15.85 -2.97
N LEU A 22 6.41 -14.85 -2.64
CA LEU A 22 6.52 -14.09 -1.40
C LEU A 22 5.24 -14.32 -0.59
N SER A 23 5.36 -15.06 0.53
CA SER A 23 4.21 -15.35 1.38
C SER A 23 3.79 -14.10 2.17
N LEU A 24 2.48 -13.93 2.31
CA LEU A 24 1.85 -12.94 3.18
C LEU A 24 1.43 -13.52 4.53
N ASP A 25 1.64 -14.82 4.76
CA ASP A 25 1.24 -15.49 5.99
C ASP A 25 2.00 -14.93 7.20
N SER A 26 1.26 -14.59 8.25
CA SER A 26 1.82 -14.04 9.50
C SER A 26 2.64 -12.75 9.33
N CYS A 27 2.35 -11.95 8.30
CA CYS A 27 3.00 -10.64 8.16
C CYS A 27 2.69 -9.75 9.36
N PRO A 28 3.70 -9.15 10.01
CA PRO A 28 3.46 -8.21 11.09
C PRO A 28 2.67 -7.01 10.54
N CYS A 29 1.65 -6.62 11.28
CA CYS A 29 0.84 -5.44 10.99
C CYS A 29 1.30 -4.30 11.90
N ILE A 30 1.78 -3.22 11.29
CA ILE A 30 2.43 -2.10 11.95
C ILE A 30 1.63 -0.84 11.65
N ASP A 31 1.43 0.01 12.66
CA ASP A 31 0.84 1.32 12.46
C ASP A 31 1.87 2.28 11.87
N ALA A 32 1.54 2.99 10.78
CA ALA A 32 2.42 3.97 10.18
C ALA A 32 2.85 5.07 11.16
N LEU A 33 2.04 5.38 12.18
CA LEU A 33 2.42 6.30 13.26
C LEU A 33 3.60 5.80 14.10
N SER A 34 3.82 4.48 14.15
CA SER A 34 4.96 3.87 14.83
C SER A 34 6.20 3.73 13.93
N CYS A 35 6.08 4.02 12.63
CA CYS A 35 7.16 3.96 11.65
C CYS A 35 8.06 5.19 11.73
N THR A 36 8.71 5.40 12.89
CA THR A 36 9.57 6.56 13.15
C THR A 36 10.93 6.13 13.69
N GLY A 37 11.97 6.91 13.38
CA GLY A 37 13.35 6.61 13.77
C GLY A 37 13.77 5.21 13.33
N ASP A 38 14.60 4.53 14.13
CA ASP A 38 15.15 3.20 13.81
C ASP A 38 14.21 2.03 14.16
N ALA A 39 12.93 2.29 14.46
CA ALA A 39 11.98 1.29 14.90
C ALA A 39 11.56 0.36 13.76
N LEU A 40 12.34 -0.69 13.50
CA LEU A 40 12.10 -1.64 12.41
C LEU A 40 11.24 -2.83 12.87
N PRO A 41 10.53 -3.51 11.93
CA PRO A 41 9.75 -4.70 12.26
C PRO A 41 10.62 -5.71 13.00
N GLN A 42 10.12 -6.27 14.11
CA GLN A 42 10.81 -7.35 14.79
C GLN A 42 10.66 -8.66 14.00
N GLY A 43 11.77 -9.35 13.78
CA GLY A 43 11.81 -10.63 13.07
C GLY A 43 12.31 -10.54 11.63
N ASP A 44 12.51 -11.72 11.02
CA ASP A 44 13.06 -11.89 9.67
C ASP A 44 11.97 -11.96 8.59
N ALA A 45 10.74 -11.51 8.91
CA ALA A 45 9.66 -11.49 7.95
C ALA A 45 10.06 -10.58 6.76
N PRO A 46 9.99 -11.09 5.52
CA PRO A 46 10.41 -10.32 4.34
C PRO A 46 9.39 -9.23 3.98
N LEU A 47 8.14 -9.34 4.45
CA LEU A 47 7.06 -8.40 4.18
C LEU A 47 6.38 -8.00 5.50
N CYS A 48 5.95 -6.75 5.59
CA CYS A 48 5.09 -6.24 6.65
C CYS A 48 3.89 -5.49 6.06
N ILE A 49 2.80 -5.43 6.82
CA ILE A 49 1.62 -4.63 6.48
C ILE A 49 1.71 -3.33 7.27
N VAL A 50 1.65 -2.20 6.58
CA VAL A 50 1.70 -0.87 7.18
C VAL A 50 0.34 -0.23 7.09
N ARG A 51 -0.37 -0.14 8.23
CA ARG A 51 -1.65 0.57 8.33
C ARG A 51 -1.39 2.06 8.15
N LEU A 52 -2.02 2.64 7.15
CA LEU A 52 -1.88 4.05 6.76
C LEU A 52 -3.19 4.77 7.04
N PRO A 53 -3.31 5.46 8.20
CA PRO A 53 -4.55 6.13 8.57
C PRO A 53 -4.80 7.36 7.70
N TRP A 54 -5.97 7.44 7.07
CA TRP A 54 -6.36 8.55 6.21
C TRP A 54 -6.29 9.90 6.94
N ALA A 55 -6.74 9.95 8.19
CA ALA A 55 -6.66 11.15 9.02
C ALA A 55 -5.22 11.65 9.26
N GLN A 56 -4.21 10.76 9.17
CA GLN A 56 -2.80 11.14 9.32
C GLN A 56 -2.16 11.55 8.00
N VAL A 57 -2.66 11.05 6.86
CA VAL A 57 -2.21 11.50 5.54
C VAL A 57 -2.69 12.93 5.26
N GLY A 58 -3.87 13.29 5.75
CA GLY A 58 -4.58 14.52 5.43
C GLY A 58 -5.73 14.25 4.48
N MET A 59 -6.80 15.05 4.58
CA MET A 59 -8.08 14.77 3.91
C MET A 59 -8.21 15.50 2.57
N ASP A 60 -7.41 16.53 2.33
CA ASP A 60 -7.45 17.35 1.12
C ASP A 60 -6.07 17.95 0.79
N GLU A 61 -5.96 18.56 -0.40
CA GLU A 61 -4.71 19.13 -0.91
C GLU A 61 -4.14 20.27 -0.04
N GLU A 62 -4.96 20.92 0.78
CA GLU A 62 -4.54 22.01 1.65
C GLU A 62 -4.07 21.51 3.03
N SER A 63 -4.41 20.28 3.40
CA SER A 63 -4.20 19.70 4.73
C SER A 63 -3.35 18.43 4.75
N TYR A 64 -2.66 18.10 3.65
CA TYR A 64 -1.77 16.95 3.64
C TYR A 64 -0.62 17.09 4.65
N ASN A 65 -0.45 16.06 5.47
CA ASN A 65 0.58 16.01 6.49
C ASN A 65 1.91 15.55 5.86
N GLU A 66 2.59 16.49 5.22
CA GLU A 66 3.89 16.23 4.56
C GLU A 66 4.97 15.77 5.54
N GLU A 67 4.92 16.21 6.79
CA GLU A 67 5.87 15.78 7.83
C GLU A 67 5.72 14.29 8.13
N PHE A 68 4.49 13.82 8.36
CA PHE A 68 4.19 12.41 8.55
C PHE A 68 4.62 11.56 7.34
N LEU A 69 4.30 12.00 6.12
CA LEU A 69 4.67 11.28 4.91
C LEU A 69 6.18 11.25 4.67
N ALA A 70 6.92 12.30 5.06
CA ALA A 70 8.37 12.33 5.00
C ALA A 70 8.99 11.33 5.99
N GLN A 71 8.50 11.28 7.24
CA GLN A 71 8.96 10.31 8.23
C GLN A 71 8.68 8.86 7.79
N LEU A 72 7.48 8.59 7.28
CA LEU A 72 7.12 7.29 6.74
C LEU A 72 8.05 6.90 5.57
N ARG A 73 8.36 7.84 4.69
CA ARG A 73 9.29 7.60 3.57
C ARG A 73 10.68 7.23 4.06
N ASP A 74 11.22 7.96 5.03
CA ASP A 74 12.55 7.67 5.60
C ASP A 74 12.58 6.28 6.25
N TRP A 75 11.51 5.91 6.95
CA TRP A 75 11.37 4.58 7.50
C TRP A 75 11.32 3.48 6.43
N LEU A 76 10.53 3.69 5.37
CA LEU A 76 10.47 2.78 4.23
C LEU A 76 11.83 2.62 3.53
N LYS A 77 12.64 3.69 3.49
CA LYS A 77 14.00 3.65 2.94
C LYS A 77 14.93 2.75 3.76
N MET A 78 14.74 2.67 5.08
CA MET A 78 15.51 1.72 5.90
C MET A 78 15.17 0.26 5.58
N LEU A 79 13.90 -0.05 5.25
CA LEU A 79 13.51 -1.39 4.84
C LEU A 79 14.25 -1.83 3.57
N GLU A 80 14.53 -0.91 2.63
CA GLU A 80 15.29 -1.21 1.41
C GLU A 80 16.68 -1.76 1.74
N ASN A 81 17.37 -1.11 2.69
CA ASN A 81 18.72 -1.53 3.12
C ASN A 81 18.72 -2.94 3.72
N LYS A 82 17.59 -3.36 4.30
CA LYS A 82 17.39 -4.69 4.89
C LYS A 82 16.79 -5.71 3.94
N LYS A 83 16.45 -5.31 2.70
CA LYS A 83 15.69 -6.13 1.74
C LYS A 83 14.36 -6.63 2.32
N GLN A 84 13.72 -5.79 3.12
CA GLN A 84 12.37 -5.99 3.63
C GLN A 84 11.40 -5.12 2.83
N TYR A 85 10.13 -5.53 2.82
CA TYR A 85 9.11 -4.94 1.98
C TYR A 85 7.88 -4.53 2.80
N ALA A 86 7.13 -3.56 2.28
CA ALA A 86 5.93 -3.03 2.89
C ALA A 86 4.75 -3.10 1.91
N LEU A 87 3.63 -3.63 2.42
CA LEU A 87 2.30 -3.49 1.85
C LEU A 87 1.61 -2.32 2.56
N MET A 88 1.17 -1.32 1.81
CA MET A 88 0.44 -0.20 2.39
C MET A 88 -1.03 -0.56 2.53
N LEU A 89 -1.59 -0.44 3.73
CA LEU A 89 -2.98 -0.70 4.03
C LEU A 89 -3.69 0.61 4.39
N PRO A 90 -4.38 1.26 3.44
CA PRO A 90 -5.22 2.42 3.73
C PRO A 90 -6.29 2.07 4.77
N VAL A 91 -6.37 2.85 5.85
CA VAL A 91 -7.41 2.67 6.87
C VAL A 91 -8.09 3.99 7.21
N SER A 92 -9.37 3.93 7.54
CA SER A 92 -10.16 5.03 8.07
C SER A 92 -10.84 4.60 9.37
N ASP A 93 -11.06 5.54 10.28
CA ASP A 93 -11.69 5.25 11.58
C ASP A 93 -13.16 4.84 11.44
N ALA A 94 -13.82 5.34 10.40
CA ALA A 94 -15.18 4.98 10.00
C ALA A 94 -15.20 4.49 8.54
N ALA A 95 -16.26 3.79 8.17
CA ALA A 95 -16.47 3.40 6.77
C ALA A 95 -16.49 4.64 5.87
N VAL A 96 -15.73 4.60 4.77
CA VAL A 96 -15.68 5.68 3.78
C VAL A 96 -17.01 5.71 3.03
N SER A 97 -17.77 6.79 3.18
CA SER A 97 -19.02 6.98 2.44
C SER A 97 -18.75 7.26 0.96
N ASP A 98 -19.74 7.07 0.08
CA ASP A 98 -19.60 7.34 -1.35
C ASP A 98 -19.13 8.77 -1.64
N ALA A 99 -19.62 9.76 -0.88
CA ALA A 99 -19.23 11.15 -1.02
C ALA A 99 -17.75 11.43 -0.62
N GLN A 100 -17.14 10.54 0.16
CA GLN A 100 -15.76 10.68 0.65
C GLN A 100 -14.75 9.86 -0.17
N LYS A 101 -15.21 8.99 -1.07
CA LYS A 101 -14.33 8.08 -1.82
C LYS A 101 -13.31 8.83 -2.66
N ASP A 102 -13.69 9.93 -3.29
CA ASP A 102 -12.78 10.71 -4.13
C ASP A 102 -11.66 11.36 -3.30
N ASP A 103 -11.99 11.99 -2.17
CA ASP A 103 -11.03 12.59 -1.25
C ASP A 103 -10.10 11.54 -0.64
N PHE A 104 -10.66 10.38 -0.27
CA PHE A 104 -9.89 9.24 0.21
C PHE A 104 -8.88 8.78 -0.84
N CYS A 105 -9.35 8.56 -2.08
CA CYS A 105 -8.51 8.13 -3.20
C CYS A 105 -7.42 9.17 -3.53
N ALA A 106 -7.77 10.46 -3.51
CA ALA A 106 -6.82 11.56 -3.72
C ALA A 106 -5.72 11.55 -2.65
N SER A 107 -6.11 11.38 -1.39
CA SER A 107 -5.18 11.34 -0.25
C SER A 107 -4.22 10.14 -0.34
N MET A 108 -4.74 8.94 -0.66
CA MET A 108 -3.89 7.76 -0.85
C MET A 108 -2.98 7.87 -2.07
N ASN A 109 -3.46 8.48 -3.17
CA ASN A 109 -2.63 8.79 -4.33
C ASN A 109 -1.53 9.81 -4.01
N HIS A 110 -1.81 10.79 -3.15
CA HIS A 110 -0.79 11.73 -2.66
C HIS A 110 0.26 11.02 -1.80
N ALA A 111 -0.17 10.17 -0.87
CA ALA A 111 0.74 9.34 -0.07
C ALA A 111 1.63 8.46 -0.97
N ALA A 112 1.04 7.75 -1.94
CA ALA A 112 1.76 6.98 -2.95
C ALA A 112 2.80 7.83 -3.71
N ARG A 113 2.46 9.09 -4.05
CA ARG A 113 3.40 10.01 -4.69
C ARG A 113 4.56 10.40 -3.78
N ARG A 114 4.36 10.50 -2.47
CA ARG A 114 5.42 10.82 -1.49
C ARG A 114 6.39 9.67 -1.26
N ILE A 115 5.91 8.44 -1.27
CA ILE A 115 6.72 7.24 -1.06
C ILE A 115 7.14 6.54 -2.37
N LYS A 116 6.94 7.20 -3.52
CA LYS A 116 7.06 6.59 -4.86
C LYS A 116 8.44 6.08 -5.23
N ASP A 117 9.47 6.59 -4.57
CA ASP A 117 10.85 6.20 -4.79
C ASP A 117 11.30 5.13 -3.80
N CYS A 118 10.41 4.66 -2.93
CA CYS A 118 10.69 3.57 -2.00
C CYS A 118 10.53 2.21 -2.68
N THR A 119 11.64 1.54 -3.03
CA THR A 119 11.66 0.20 -3.64
C THR A 119 11.19 -0.90 -2.68
N SER A 120 11.13 -0.59 -1.39
CA SER A 120 10.56 -1.47 -0.36
C SER A 120 9.03 -1.54 -0.43
N VAL A 121 8.36 -0.57 -1.07
CA VAL A 121 6.89 -0.57 -1.19
C VAL A 121 6.45 -1.49 -2.32
N VAL A 122 5.73 -2.56 -1.97
CA VAL A 122 5.18 -3.52 -2.94
C VAL A 122 3.95 -2.95 -3.64
N GLY A 123 3.12 -2.24 -2.88
CA GLY A 123 1.90 -1.62 -3.37
C GLY A 123 0.88 -1.40 -2.27
N PHE A 124 -0.39 -1.38 -2.65
CA PHE A 124 -1.50 -0.92 -1.80
C PHE A 124 -2.61 -1.96 -1.72
N ALA A 125 -3.15 -2.15 -0.52
CA ALA A 125 -4.44 -2.80 -0.37
C ALA A 125 -5.57 -1.90 -0.87
N ILE A 126 -6.55 -2.53 -1.52
CA ILE A 126 -7.80 -1.92 -1.91
C ILE A 126 -8.61 -1.70 -0.61
N PRO A 127 -9.14 -0.50 -0.36
CA PRO A 127 -9.89 -0.22 0.85
C PRO A 127 -11.11 -1.12 1.00
N GLN A 128 -11.42 -1.52 2.24
CA GLN A 128 -12.62 -2.32 2.50
C GLN A 128 -13.90 -1.53 2.17
N GLY A 129 -14.93 -2.22 1.69
CA GLY A 129 -16.21 -1.61 1.31
C GLY A 129 -16.24 -0.94 -0.07
N PHE A 130 -15.12 -0.96 -0.80
CA PHE A 130 -15.09 -0.54 -2.20
C PHE A 130 -15.80 -1.58 -3.07
N SER A 131 -16.68 -1.13 -3.97
CA SER A 131 -17.23 -1.99 -5.02
C SER A 131 -16.16 -2.32 -6.07
N THR A 132 -16.46 -3.24 -7.00
CA THR A 132 -15.55 -3.55 -8.12
C THR A 132 -15.17 -2.29 -8.91
N SER A 133 -16.12 -1.41 -9.21
CA SER A 133 -15.83 -0.17 -9.94
C SER A 133 -15.00 0.83 -9.14
N ASP A 134 -15.22 0.91 -7.82
CA ASP A 134 -14.41 1.76 -6.95
C ASP A 134 -12.97 1.24 -6.88
N ALA A 135 -12.80 -0.07 -6.75
CA ALA A 135 -11.51 -0.74 -6.75
C ALA A 135 -10.75 -0.50 -8.07
N GLU A 136 -11.41 -0.66 -9.22
CA GLU A 136 -10.83 -0.37 -10.53
C GLU A 136 -10.39 1.10 -10.65
N SER A 137 -11.22 2.02 -10.19
CA SER A 137 -10.92 3.47 -10.21
C SER A 137 -9.72 3.81 -9.32
N PHE A 138 -9.66 3.24 -8.11
CA PHE A 138 -8.53 3.38 -7.19
C PHE A 138 -7.23 2.85 -7.80
N MET A 139 -7.25 1.62 -8.33
CA MET A 139 -6.10 1.01 -8.98
C MET A 139 -5.64 1.83 -10.20
N ALA A 140 -6.58 2.28 -11.04
CA ALA A 140 -6.27 3.10 -12.21
C ALA A 140 -5.65 4.45 -11.81
N LEU A 141 -6.14 5.07 -10.74
CA LEU A 141 -5.62 6.34 -10.23
C LEU A 141 -4.14 6.21 -9.83
N LEU A 142 -3.80 5.24 -8.99
CA LEU A 142 -2.43 5.03 -8.53
C LEU A 142 -1.52 4.58 -9.69
N ALA A 143 -2.00 3.68 -10.56
CA ALA A 143 -1.21 3.16 -11.68
C ALA A 143 -0.75 4.24 -12.67
N LYS A 144 -1.47 5.37 -12.79
CA LYS A 144 -1.06 6.52 -13.65
C LYS A 144 0.36 6.98 -13.38
N LYS A 145 0.82 6.93 -12.12
CA LYS A 145 2.16 7.35 -11.71
C LYS A 145 2.97 6.22 -11.09
N HIS A 146 2.31 5.14 -10.65
CA HIS A 146 2.88 4.04 -9.88
C HIS A 146 2.52 2.68 -10.48
N GLY A 147 2.67 2.52 -11.79
CA GLY A 147 2.31 1.27 -12.50
C GLY A 147 3.12 0.02 -12.14
N HIS A 148 4.06 0.12 -11.19
CA HIS A 148 4.78 -1.03 -10.63
C HIS A 148 4.11 -1.61 -9.38
N TYR A 149 3.13 -0.93 -8.80
CA TYR A 149 2.46 -1.42 -7.60
C TYR A 149 1.58 -2.62 -7.89
N VAL A 150 1.62 -3.57 -6.95
CA VAL A 150 0.67 -4.67 -6.84
C VAL A 150 -0.48 -4.25 -5.93
N TYR A 151 -1.68 -4.76 -6.21
CA TYR A 151 -2.88 -4.48 -5.43
C TYR A 151 -3.32 -5.69 -4.63
N PHE A 152 -3.84 -5.43 -3.44
CA PHE A 152 -4.16 -6.47 -2.46
C PHE A 152 -5.61 -6.33 -2.00
N SER A 153 -6.29 -7.43 -1.68
CA SER A 153 -7.65 -7.41 -1.13
C SER A 153 -7.93 -8.62 -0.25
N GLN A 154 -8.85 -8.45 0.70
CA GLN A 154 -9.46 -9.53 1.47
C GLN A 154 -10.88 -9.87 0.97
N ASP A 155 -11.41 -9.07 0.04
CA ASP A 155 -12.75 -9.27 -0.50
C ASP A 155 -12.74 -10.42 -1.52
N GLU A 156 -13.41 -11.52 -1.19
CA GLU A 156 -13.50 -12.71 -2.04
C GLU A 156 -14.22 -12.44 -3.38
N GLY A 157 -15.13 -11.46 -3.42
CA GLY A 157 -15.78 -11.00 -4.64
C GLY A 157 -14.79 -10.36 -5.61
N LEU A 158 -13.93 -9.46 -5.11
CA LEU A 158 -12.87 -8.86 -5.90
C LEU A 158 -11.81 -9.88 -6.32
N LEU A 159 -11.40 -10.77 -5.40
CA LEU A 159 -10.38 -11.78 -5.65
C LEU A 159 -10.81 -12.78 -6.73
N SER A 160 -12.07 -13.21 -6.71
CA SER A 160 -12.62 -14.15 -7.71
C SER A 160 -12.77 -13.53 -9.10
N GLN A 161 -12.96 -12.22 -9.19
CA GLN A 161 -13.09 -11.49 -10.45
C GLN A 161 -11.73 -11.02 -11.00
N ASN A 162 -10.71 -10.90 -10.15
CA ASN A 162 -9.43 -10.33 -10.53
C ASN A 162 -8.24 -11.15 -10.01
N ALA A 163 -7.72 -12.04 -10.87
CA ALA A 163 -6.55 -12.87 -10.57
C ALA A 163 -5.23 -12.09 -10.37
N GLN A 164 -5.21 -10.79 -10.68
CA GLN A 164 -4.07 -9.89 -10.49
C GLN A 164 -4.13 -9.13 -9.15
N VAL A 165 -5.20 -9.28 -8.37
CA VAL A 165 -5.28 -8.77 -6.99
C VAL A 165 -4.82 -9.88 -6.05
N VAL A 166 -3.85 -9.58 -5.18
CA VAL A 166 -3.29 -10.54 -4.24
C VAL A 166 -4.12 -10.62 -2.96
N LYS A 167 -4.31 -11.85 -2.44
CA LYS A 167 -4.93 -12.08 -1.14
C LYS A 167 -3.92 -11.84 -0.02
N TYR A 168 -4.32 -11.18 1.07
CA TYR A 168 -3.47 -10.86 2.22
C TYR A 168 -4.18 -10.99 3.57
#